data_AF-A0AA48IAL6-F1
#
_entry.id   AF-A0AA48IAL6-F1
#
_cell.length_a   1.000
_cell.length_b   1.000
_cell.length_c   1.000
_cell.angle_alpha   90.00
_cell.angle_beta   90.00
_cell.angle_gamma   90.00
#
_symmetry.space_group_name_H-M   'P 1'
#
loop_
_entity.id
_entity.type
_entity.pdbx_description
1 polymer ?
#
loop_
_entity_poly.entity_id
_entity_poly.type
_entity_poly.pdbx_seq_one_letter_code
_entity_poly.pdbx_strand_id
1 'polypeptide(L)'
;MWGNEAWLYTLQLTKRLIPLYLDTFHNDDNMSAPLEDGTNIGGGLARKASVHRTAEPLSMERTESSGSNRRPSSGPSSRKSSFGPDGIGGIVGGMGMTAIGDDKTPNRSRSNSRRGSGSFSTPSGTQVVYHTRTQDELNEFPHPEKKTIRDHLRKYEALLTVSAPRMRMIVSAFEETLEKGLVKYGEVVPMIPTYVFGWPTGNETGEFLAVDLGGTNLRVCLVTLEGQGKFEVTQTKYRLTEEQKQEDGEKLFDFCAECLHSFICDNLGRDENADHLPLGFTFSYPCEQRRIDHGELIRWTKGFGAPGVEGHDVAALFAKSLSKFNVRAKLTALINDTTGTLIASNYVDPNTRIACIFGTGCNAAYMETADCIPKIADMGLPPDQPMAINCEWGAFDSFEHQHLPRTKYDIIIDESSNKVGEQAFEKMIAGLYLGEIFRLILCELIDQGDLFLGQNTYKLEKAYAFDTAFLSLMESDPTDELLMSIGIFNHFFGVETTIEERQFFRELAKLIGTRSARLSACGIAAIVSKKGYLEKGCSVGADGSLYSKYPGFAKRLQGALVEIFGEAGKKITTHAAEDGSGVGSAIIAAMTVKRKAEGIYVDY
;
A
#
# COMPACT_ATOMS: atom_id res chain seq x y z
N MET A 1 38.50 0.42 -9.21
CA MET A 1 38.39 0.54 -7.72
C MET A 1 36.99 0.92 -7.23
N TRP A 2 36.07 1.44 -8.05
CA TRP A 2 34.73 1.85 -7.60
C TRP A 2 33.69 0.72 -7.43
N GLY A 3 33.95 -0.50 -7.95
CA GLY A 3 32.97 -1.60 -7.93
C GLY A 3 32.71 -2.22 -6.55
N ASN A 4 33.70 -2.26 -5.65
CA ASN A 4 33.56 -2.93 -4.36
C ASN A 4 32.70 -2.15 -3.36
N GLU A 5 32.71 -0.81 -3.42
CA GLU A 5 31.93 0.02 -2.48
C GLU A 5 30.43 -0.02 -2.79
N ALA A 6 30.05 0.02 -4.08
CA ALA A 6 28.66 -0.17 -4.50
C ALA A 6 28.12 -1.56 -4.12
N TRP A 7 28.95 -2.60 -4.24
CA TRP A 7 28.59 -3.96 -3.83
C TRP A 7 28.39 -4.08 -2.31
N LEU A 8 29.29 -3.51 -1.51
CA LEU A 8 29.15 -3.44 -0.06
C LEU A 8 27.90 -2.65 0.37
N TYR A 9 27.63 -1.51 -0.26
CA TYR A 9 26.44 -0.69 0.01
C TYR A 9 25.14 -1.45 -0.32
N THR A 10 25.08 -2.12 -1.46
CA THR A 10 23.95 -2.98 -1.86
C THR A 10 23.75 -4.14 -0.88
N LEU A 11 24.84 -4.75 -0.38
CA LEU A 11 24.79 -5.81 0.64
C LEU A 11 24.28 -5.30 2.00
N GLN A 12 24.58 -4.05 2.34
CA GLN A 12 24.23 -3.43 3.61
C GLN A 12 22.77 -2.95 3.61
N LEU A 13 22.27 -2.46 2.48
CA LEU A 13 20.85 -2.22 2.20
C LEU A 13 20.04 -3.53 2.30
N THR A 14 20.43 -4.57 1.56
CA THR A 14 19.70 -5.86 1.54
C THR A 14 19.64 -6.54 2.90
N LYS A 15 20.75 -6.65 3.63
CA LYS A 15 20.81 -7.42 4.88
C LYS A 15 20.23 -6.74 6.11
N ARG A 16 19.95 -5.43 6.07
CA ARG A 16 19.41 -4.68 7.23
C ARG A 16 18.16 -3.88 6.92
N LEU A 17 18.13 -3.16 5.80
CA LEU A 17 17.06 -2.20 5.53
C LEU A 17 15.84 -2.85 4.87
N ILE A 18 16.02 -3.86 4.01
CA ILE A 18 14.87 -4.56 3.41
C ILE A 18 14.05 -5.36 4.44
N PRO A 19 14.64 -6.16 5.36
CA PRO A 19 13.88 -6.81 6.42
C PRO A 19 13.11 -5.84 7.32
N LEU A 20 13.74 -4.72 7.70
CA LEU A 20 13.08 -3.68 8.50
C LEU A 20 11.94 -2.99 7.71
N TYR A 21 12.13 -2.79 6.40
CA TYR A 21 11.08 -2.27 5.52
C TYR A 21 9.90 -3.25 5.39
N LEU A 22 10.16 -4.56 5.26
CA LEU A 22 9.11 -5.59 5.28
C LEU A 22 8.32 -5.56 6.61
N ASP A 23 9.02 -5.59 7.76
CA ASP A 23 8.38 -5.52 9.08
C ASP A 23 7.51 -4.27 9.22
N THR A 24 8.00 -3.11 8.77
CA THR A 24 7.22 -1.86 8.81
C THR A 24 6.10 -1.80 7.76
N PHE A 25 6.24 -2.43 6.60
CA PHE A 25 5.20 -2.48 5.58
C PHE A 25 4.00 -3.31 6.04
N HIS A 26 4.27 -4.52 6.57
CA HIS A 26 3.24 -5.47 7.04
C HIS A 26 2.48 -5.06 8.30
N ASN A 27 3.05 -4.20 9.15
CA ASN A 27 2.30 -3.62 10.24
C ASN A 27 1.36 -2.54 9.67
N ASP A 28 0.12 -2.92 9.36
CA ASP A 28 -0.97 -2.01 9.01
C ASP A 28 -1.32 -1.05 10.17
N ASP A 29 -0.87 -1.34 11.41
CA ASP A 29 -0.97 -0.45 12.57
C ASP A 29 -0.36 0.94 12.30
N ASN A 30 -1.14 1.98 12.58
CA ASN A 30 -0.76 3.38 12.47
C ASN A 30 0.45 3.71 13.39
N MET A 31 1.65 3.79 12.81
CA MET A 31 2.79 4.45 13.46
C MET A 31 2.70 5.94 13.18
N SER A 32 2.20 6.69 14.15
CA SER A 32 2.45 8.13 14.26
C SER A 32 3.96 8.36 14.40
N ALA A 33 4.64 8.51 13.27
CA ALA A 33 6.05 8.85 13.24
C ALA A 33 6.24 10.22 13.90
N PRO A 34 7.10 10.37 14.92
CA PRO A 34 7.41 11.69 15.44
C PRO A 34 8.07 12.52 14.34
N LEU A 35 7.49 13.69 14.07
CA LEU A 35 8.08 14.71 13.21
C LEU A 35 9.30 15.32 13.90
N GLU A 36 10.47 14.70 13.78
CA GLU A 36 11.74 15.33 14.18
C GLU A 36 12.94 14.92 13.31
N ASP A 37 13.60 15.97 12.79
CA ASP A 37 14.93 16.09 12.18
C ASP A 37 15.51 15.02 11.23
N GLY A 38 15.70 15.45 9.98
CA GLY A 38 16.40 14.70 8.95
C GLY A 38 17.87 14.45 9.27
N THR A 39 18.23 13.17 9.44
CA THR A 39 19.62 12.72 9.56
C THR A 39 20.37 12.88 8.23
N ASN A 40 21.00 14.04 8.08
CA ASN A 40 21.85 14.40 6.95
C ASN A 40 23.20 13.65 7.02
N ILE A 41 23.30 12.50 6.36
CA ILE A 41 24.54 11.71 6.29
C ILE A 41 25.48 12.31 5.23
N GLY A 42 26.14 13.42 5.58
CA GLY A 42 27.16 14.03 4.72
C GLY A 42 27.74 15.32 5.28
N GLY A 43 29.05 15.32 5.59
CA GLY A 43 29.81 16.56 5.83
C GLY A 43 30.38 16.73 7.24
N GLY A 44 31.37 15.92 7.61
CA GLY A 44 32.27 16.29 8.70
C GLY A 44 33.39 17.21 8.20
N LEU A 45 33.30 18.53 8.44
CA LEU A 45 34.44 19.49 8.52
C LEU A 45 33.98 20.97 8.65
N ALA A 46 33.65 21.43 9.86
CA ALA A 46 33.87 22.81 10.33
C ALA A 46 33.64 22.90 11.85
N ARG A 47 34.37 23.79 12.55
CA ARG A 47 34.27 24.00 14.02
C ARG A 47 33.77 25.41 14.34
N LYS A 48 33.11 25.56 15.50
CA LYS A 48 32.84 26.81 16.27
C LYS A 48 31.82 27.79 15.63
N ALA A 49 30.99 28.52 16.38
CA ALA A 49 30.68 28.54 17.83
C ALA A 49 29.29 29.18 18.09
N SER A 50 28.85 29.16 19.36
CA SER A 50 27.69 29.83 20.00
C SER A 50 27.47 31.31 19.57
N VAL A 51 26.29 31.94 19.73
CA VAL A 51 25.57 32.24 21.01
C VAL A 51 24.06 32.51 20.78
N HIS A 52 23.26 32.30 21.84
CA HIS A 52 21.82 32.55 22.00
C HIS A 52 21.26 33.98 21.73
N ARG A 53 19.91 34.02 21.63
CA ARG A 53 18.92 34.92 22.29
C ARG A 53 18.22 36.03 21.47
N THR A 54 16.96 35.71 21.14
CA THR A 54 15.71 36.47 21.41
C THR A 54 15.43 37.87 20.82
N ALA A 55 14.17 37.99 20.37
CA ALA A 55 13.27 39.16 20.35
C ALA A 55 13.13 39.99 19.06
N GLU A 56 11.90 39.91 18.52
CA GLU A 56 11.17 40.81 17.61
C GLU A 56 10.81 42.18 18.25
N PRO A 57 10.07 43.13 17.60
CA PRO A 57 10.00 43.52 16.17
C PRO A 57 9.99 45.08 15.98
N LEU A 58 9.54 45.56 14.80
CA LEU A 58 9.16 46.96 14.41
C LEU A 58 10.37 47.87 14.04
N SER A 59 10.27 48.89 13.15
CA SER A 59 9.10 49.65 12.66
C SER A 59 9.23 50.24 11.22
N MET A 60 8.09 50.71 10.70
CA MET A 60 7.79 51.41 9.43
C MET A 60 8.65 52.62 8.98
N GLU A 61 8.68 52.78 7.65
CA GLU A 61 8.53 53.99 6.79
C GLU A 61 9.32 55.31 7.00
N ARG A 62 9.91 55.82 5.90
CA ARG A 62 9.62 57.15 5.25
C ARG A 62 10.51 57.39 4.00
N THR A 63 9.95 57.45 2.79
CA THR A 63 9.53 58.64 1.98
C THR A 63 10.62 59.60 1.47
N GLU A 64 10.74 59.70 0.13
CA GLU A 64 10.88 60.92 -0.71
C GLU A 64 11.99 62.00 -0.47
N SER A 65 12.43 62.82 -1.44
CA SER A 65 12.52 62.74 -2.92
C SER A 65 13.36 63.93 -3.48
N SER A 66 13.71 63.87 -4.78
CA SER A 66 14.09 65.00 -5.67
C SER A 66 15.51 65.63 -5.63
N GLY A 67 16.00 66.01 -6.83
CA GLY A 67 17.25 66.75 -7.07
C GLY A 67 17.78 66.60 -8.51
N SER A 68 17.81 67.67 -9.32
CA SER A 68 17.98 67.61 -10.79
C SER A 68 19.05 68.54 -11.39
N ASN A 69 19.77 68.15 -12.47
CA ASN A 69 19.96 68.98 -13.71
C ASN A 69 20.90 68.41 -14.84
N ARG A 70 20.35 68.36 -16.08
CA ARG A 70 20.87 68.81 -17.42
C ARG A 70 22.29 68.48 -18.01
N ARG A 71 22.33 67.58 -19.04
CA ARG A 71 22.66 67.75 -20.52
C ARG A 71 23.92 68.53 -21.03
N PRO A 72 24.38 68.43 -22.33
CA PRO A 72 24.15 67.44 -23.44
C PRO A 72 25.35 67.09 -24.44
N SER A 73 25.07 66.24 -25.45
CA SER A 73 25.75 66.02 -26.78
C SER A 73 27.04 65.15 -26.83
N SER A 74 27.37 64.36 -27.87
CA SER A 74 27.02 64.34 -29.32
C SER A 74 27.05 62.90 -29.97
N GLY A 75 26.64 62.75 -31.25
CA GLY A 75 26.70 61.50 -32.08
C GLY A 75 27.62 61.64 -33.33
N PRO A 76 27.45 60.93 -34.49
CA PRO A 76 26.39 60.01 -34.94
C PRO A 76 26.91 58.69 -35.66
N SER A 77 26.37 58.29 -36.85
CA SER A 77 26.23 56.87 -37.27
C SER A 77 26.37 56.50 -38.79
N SER A 78 26.68 55.22 -39.06
CA SER A 78 26.20 54.33 -40.18
C SER A 78 26.64 54.47 -41.66
N ARG A 79 27.04 53.35 -42.33
CA ARG A 79 26.35 52.66 -43.49
C ARG A 79 27.20 51.70 -44.39
N LYS A 80 26.60 50.52 -44.71
CA LYS A 80 26.48 49.74 -45.99
C LYS A 80 27.67 49.13 -46.83
N SER A 81 27.55 47.80 -47.07
CA SER A 81 27.48 47.00 -48.35
C SER A 81 28.67 46.52 -49.24
N SER A 82 28.78 45.18 -49.37
CA SER A 82 28.68 44.31 -50.60
C SER A 82 29.87 43.81 -51.48
N PHE A 83 29.69 42.56 -51.99
CA PHE A 83 30.28 41.82 -53.15
C PHE A 83 31.61 40.99 -53.05
N GLY A 84 31.71 39.92 -53.89
CA GLY A 84 32.72 38.81 -53.93
C GLY A 84 33.94 39.07 -54.87
N PRO A 85 34.54 38.08 -55.63
CA PRO A 85 34.01 36.78 -56.12
C PRO A 85 35.03 35.58 -56.29
N ASP A 86 34.62 34.51 -57.04
CA ASP A 86 35.35 33.50 -57.90
C ASP A 86 36.64 32.73 -57.46
N GLY A 87 37.01 31.53 -57.98
CA GLY A 87 36.36 30.55 -58.90
C GLY A 87 37.33 29.49 -59.51
N ILE A 88 36.81 28.42 -60.17
CA ILE A 88 37.47 27.49 -61.17
C ILE A 88 38.54 26.51 -60.59
N GLY A 89 38.79 25.24 -60.98
CA GLY A 89 38.31 24.21 -61.95
C GLY A 89 39.30 22.99 -61.89
N GLY A 90 39.23 21.84 -62.60
CA GLY A 90 38.22 21.23 -63.50
C GLY A 90 38.76 20.02 -64.34
N ILE A 91 38.04 18.88 -64.36
CA ILE A 91 37.91 17.86 -65.45
C ILE A 91 39.04 16.80 -65.75
N VAL A 92 38.70 15.52 -65.46
CA VAL A 92 38.79 14.24 -66.26
C VAL A 92 40.12 13.68 -66.85
N GLY A 93 40.38 12.38 -66.58
CA GLY A 93 40.56 11.36 -67.65
C GLY A 93 41.73 10.35 -67.57
N GLY A 94 41.48 9.06 -67.83
CA GLY A 94 42.47 8.14 -68.45
C GLY A 94 42.71 6.75 -67.80
N MET A 95 42.29 5.69 -68.50
CA MET A 95 42.47 4.26 -68.19
C MET A 95 43.93 3.74 -68.20
N GLY A 96 44.19 2.59 -67.55
CA GLY A 96 45.41 1.77 -67.74
C GLY A 96 45.38 0.43 -66.97
N MET A 97 45.81 -0.67 -67.60
CA MET A 97 45.70 -2.06 -67.07
C MET A 97 47.08 -2.73 -66.86
N THR A 98 47.08 -3.82 -66.07
CA THR A 98 48.04 -4.97 -66.06
C THR A 98 49.51 -4.80 -65.62
N ALA A 99 49.77 -5.24 -64.37
CA ALA A 99 50.59 -6.41 -63.96
C ALA A 99 52.14 -6.49 -64.07
N ILE A 100 52.72 -7.21 -63.08
CA ILE A 100 54.12 -7.72 -62.91
C ILE A 100 55.16 -6.62 -62.58
N GLY A 101 56.03 -6.72 -61.55
CA GLY A 101 56.22 -7.70 -60.46
C GLY A 101 57.49 -7.36 -59.64
N ASP A 102 57.57 -7.79 -58.37
CA ASP A 102 58.71 -7.92 -57.40
C ASP A 102 59.82 -6.82 -57.34
N ASP A 103 60.38 -6.39 -56.20
CA ASP A 103 60.55 -6.99 -54.86
C ASP A 103 60.79 -5.89 -53.78
N LYS A 104 60.79 -6.28 -52.50
CA LYS A 104 61.25 -5.62 -51.25
C LYS A 104 60.17 -5.29 -50.20
N THR A 105 60.03 -6.25 -49.29
CA THR A 105 59.63 -6.21 -47.86
C THR A 105 59.70 -4.85 -47.13
N PRO A 106 58.94 -4.59 -46.03
CA PRO A 106 58.45 -5.61 -45.07
C PRO A 106 57.06 -5.39 -44.42
N ASN A 107 56.31 -6.47 -44.12
CA ASN A 107 55.76 -6.64 -42.76
C ASN A 107 55.30 -8.07 -42.45
N ARG A 108 55.21 -8.40 -41.16
CA ARG A 108 54.71 -9.68 -40.66
C ARG A 108 53.20 -9.82 -40.88
N SER A 109 52.80 -10.58 -41.89
CA SER A 109 51.52 -11.30 -41.84
C SER A 109 51.78 -12.81 -41.92
N ARG A 110 51.47 -13.52 -40.84
CA ARG A 110 51.17 -14.94 -40.88
C ARG A 110 49.92 -15.17 -40.07
N SER A 111 48.82 -15.36 -40.79
CA SER A 111 47.70 -16.15 -40.31
C SER A 111 48.25 -17.48 -39.76
N ASN A 112 47.92 -17.77 -38.52
CA ASN A 112 48.14 -19.08 -37.90
C ASN A 112 47.25 -19.18 -36.66
N SER A 113 45.94 -19.38 -36.90
CA SER A 113 45.05 -19.96 -35.90
C SER A 113 45.49 -21.40 -35.62
N ARG A 114 46.50 -21.56 -34.77
CA ARG A 114 46.98 -22.87 -34.31
C ARG A 114 45.93 -23.54 -33.43
N ARG A 115 44.98 -24.22 -34.07
CA ARG A 115 44.20 -25.29 -33.43
C ARG A 115 45.18 -26.40 -33.05
N GLY A 116 45.44 -26.55 -31.76
CA GLY A 116 46.23 -27.65 -31.20
C GLY A 116 45.32 -28.66 -30.53
N SER A 117 45.08 -29.79 -31.18
CA SER A 117 44.66 -31.02 -30.51
C SER A 117 45.93 -31.72 -30.03
N GLY A 118 46.06 -31.94 -28.72
CA GLY A 118 47.19 -32.69 -28.15
C GLY A 118 46.69 -33.97 -27.49
N SER A 119 47.44 -35.05 -27.58
CA SER A 119 47.20 -36.27 -26.81
C SER A 119 48.47 -36.70 -26.09
N PHE A 120 48.39 -37.02 -24.80
CA PHE A 120 49.50 -37.65 -24.09
C PHE A 120 49.02 -38.91 -23.35
N SER A 121 49.91 -39.90 -23.24
CA SER A 121 49.66 -41.09 -22.43
C SER A 121 50.12 -40.86 -21.00
N THR A 122 49.25 -41.19 -20.05
CA THR A 122 49.61 -41.28 -18.63
C THR A 122 50.51 -42.50 -18.36
N PRO A 123 51.30 -42.53 -17.26
CA PRO A 123 52.09 -43.71 -16.88
C PRO A 123 51.28 -45.01 -16.65
N SER A 124 49.97 -44.90 -16.45
CA SER A 124 49.02 -46.02 -16.39
C SER A 124 48.49 -46.48 -17.76
N GLY A 125 49.04 -45.95 -18.86
CA GLY A 125 48.71 -46.37 -20.23
C GLY A 125 47.46 -45.72 -20.85
N THR A 126 46.79 -44.82 -20.13
CA THR A 126 45.57 -44.15 -20.66
C THR A 126 45.94 -42.92 -21.48
N GLN A 127 45.49 -42.84 -22.73
CA GLN A 127 45.63 -41.63 -23.57
C GLN A 127 44.54 -40.60 -23.23
N VAL A 128 44.97 -39.37 -22.96
CA VAL A 128 44.09 -38.22 -22.72
C VAL A 128 44.30 -37.21 -23.84
N VAL A 129 43.22 -36.85 -24.53
CA VAL A 129 43.19 -35.82 -25.58
C VAL A 129 42.68 -34.50 -24.99
N TYR A 130 43.31 -33.39 -25.33
CA TYR A 130 42.89 -32.05 -24.91
C TYR A 130 42.84 -31.05 -26.08
N HIS A 131 41.96 -30.06 -25.93
CA HIS A 131 41.83 -28.92 -26.83
C HIS A 131 41.92 -27.63 -26.03
N THR A 132 42.82 -26.72 -26.40
CA THR A 132 42.87 -25.38 -25.82
C THR A 132 41.91 -24.45 -26.54
N ARG A 133 40.87 -23.98 -25.83
CA ARG A 133 40.04 -22.83 -26.22
C ARG A 133 40.52 -21.63 -25.40
N THR A 134 40.86 -20.54 -26.06
CA THR A 134 41.28 -19.30 -25.38
C THR A 134 40.10 -18.74 -24.59
N GLN A 135 40.30 -18.52 -23.29
CA GLN A 135 39.38 -17.81 -22.41
C GLN A 135 39.51 -16.31 -22.68
N ASP A 136 38.41 -15.63 -22.98
CA ASP A 136 38.22 -14.17 -22.82
C ASP A 136 36.73 -13.77 -22.71
N GLU A 137 35.82 -14.73 -22.51
CA GLU A 137 34.40 -14.49 -22.21
C GLU A 137 34.12 -15.08 -20.81
N LEU A 138 33.93 -14.20 -19.81
CA LEU A 138 33.64 -14.56 -18.43
C LEU A 138 32.15 -14.37 -18.13
N ASN A 139 31.44 -15.48 -17.91
CA ASN A 139 30.20 -15.57 -17.12
C ASN A 139 29.10 -14.52 -17.38
N GLU A 140 28.77 -14.19 -18.63
CA GLU A 140 27.44 -13.65 -18.93
C GLU A 140 26.47 -14.82 -19.15
N PHE A 141 25.42 -14.88 -18.34
CA PHE A 141 24.27 -15.73 -18.64
C PHE A 141 23.64 -15.23 -19.96
N PRO A 142 23.06 -16.11 -20.79
CA PRO A 142 22.26 -15.65 -21.92
C PRO A 142 21.11 -14.77 -21.40
N HIS A 143 20.73 -13.73 -22.16
CA HIS A 143 19.69 -12.80 -21.77
C HIS A 143 18.73 -12.50 -22.94
N PRO A 144 17.46 -12.15 -22.69
CA PRO A 144 16.49 -11.82 -23.72
C PRO A 144 16.88 -10.57 -24.49
N GLU A 145 16.49 -10.48 -25.77
CA GLU A 145 16.70 -9.25 -26.54
C GLU A 145 15.86 -8.08 -26.00
N LYS A 146 16.41 -6.86 -26.07
CA LYS A 146 15.73 -5.61 -25.69
C LYS A 146 14.36 -5.41 -26.35
N LYS A 147 14.16 -6.02 -27.52
CA LYS A 147 12.89 -5.99 -28.24
C LYS A 147 11.83 -6.83 -27.52
N THR A 148 12.17 -8.06 -27.15
CA THR A 148 11.29 -9.00 -26.45
C THR A 148 10.77 -8.42 -25.13
N ILE A 149 11.65 -7.86 -24.31
CA ILE A 149 11.26 -7.24 -23.02
C ILE A 149 10.29 -6.06 -23.22
N ARG A 150 10.47 -5.25 -24.28
CA ARG A 150 9.54 -4.14 -24.61
C ARG A 150 8.19 -4.62 -25.13
N ASP A 151 8.17 -5.70 -25.90
CA ASP A 151 6.93 -6.28 -26.41
C ASP A 151 6.14 -6.98 -25.28
N HIS A 152 6.82 -7.59 -24.29
CA HIS A 152 6.22 -8.02 -23.02
C HIS A 152 5.66 -6.87 -22.20
N LEU A 153 6.38 -5.75 -22.06
CA LEU A 153 5.85 -4.58 -21.35
C LEU A 153 4.52 -4.12 -21.97
N ARG A 154 4.45 -4.00 -23.30
CA ARG A 154 3.21 -3.64 -24.03
C ARG A 154 2.06 -4.63 -23.81
N LYS A 155 2.36 -5.94 -23.77
CA LYS A 155 1.38 -7.00 -23.41
C LYS A 155 0.78 -6.73 -22.03
N TYR A 156 1.61 -6.42 -21.03
CA TYR A 156 1.16 -6.17 -19.66
C TYR A 156 0.52 -4.79 -19.45
N GLU A 157 0.97 -3.75 -20.17
CA GLU A 157 0.28 -2.46 -20.25
C GLU A 157 -1.17 -2.64 -20.72
N ALA A 158 -1.37 -3.35 -21.83
CA ALA A 158 -2.71 -3.61 -22.38
C ALA A 158 -3.58 -4.48 -21.46
N LEU A 159 -2.97 -5.44 -20.75
CA LEU A 159 -3.68 -6.40 -19.89
C LEU A 159 -4.06 -5.81 -18.51
N LEU A 160 -3.22 -4.95 -17.93
CA LEU A 160 -3.38 -4.43 -16.57
C LEU A 160 -4.02 -3.04 -16.51
N THR A 161 -4.12 -2.31 -17.64
CA THR A 161 -4.71 -0.97 -17.66
C THR A 161 -6.24 -1.00 -17.56
N VAL A 162 -6.78 -0.46 -16.47
CA VAL A 162 -8.23 -0.24 -16.30
C VAL A 162 -8.61 1.14 -16.87
N SER A 163 -9.23 1.20 -18.03
CA SER A 163 -9.61 2.48 -18.67
C SER A 163 -10.71 3.22 -17.90
N ALA A 164 -10.79 4.55 -18.01
CA ALA A 164 -11.84 5.35 -17.35
C ALA A 164 -13.29 4.92 -17.73
N PRO A 165 -13.60 4.54 -18.98
CA PRO A 165 -14.88 3.91 -19.31
C PRO A 165 -15.12 2.60 -18.54
N ARG A 166 -14.11 1.73 -18.39
CA ARG A 166 -14.26 0.48 -17.61
C ARG A 166 -14.45 0.77 -16.13
N MET A 167 -13.74 1.75 -15.56
CA MET A 167 -13.98 2.19 -14.18
C MET A 167 -15.44 2.62 -13.97
N ARG A 168 -16.01 3.45 -14.86
CA ARG A 168 -17.43 3.84 -14.77
C ARG A 168 -18.40 2.66 -14.84
N MET A 169 -18.13 1.65 -15.69
CA MET A 169 -18.94 0.42 -15.72
C MET A 169 -18.87 -0.36 -14.41
N ILE A 170 -17.68 -0.44 -13.80
CA ILE A 170 -17.48 -1.09 -12.51
C ILE A 170 -18.24 -0.31 -11.43
N VAL A 171 -18.13 1.02 -11.39
CA VAL A 171 -18.84 1.89 -10.43
C VAL A 171 -20.34 1.62 -10.41
N SER A 172 -21.01 1.59 -11.56
CA SER A 172 -22.46 1.32 -11.62
C SER A 172 -22.83 -0.07 -11.10
N ALA A 173 -22.08 -1.11 -11.46
CA ALA A 173 -22.32 -2.46 -10.94
C ALA A 173 -22.04 -2.58 -9.45
N PHE A 174 -21.04 -1.84 -8.94
CA PHE A 174 -20.71 -1.78 -7.53
C PHE A 174 -21.83 -1.09 -6.74
N GLU A 175 -22.35 0.04 -7.23
CA GLU A 175 -23.48 0.77 -6.66
C GLU A 175 -24.73 -0.12 -6.52
N GLU A 176 -25.13 -0.83 -7.60
CA GLU A 176 -26.22 -1.82 -7.54
C GLU A 176 -25.96 -2.95 -6.52
N THR A 177 -24.69 -3.36 -6.34
CA THR A 177 -24.33 -4.44 -5.41
C THR A 177 -24.40 -3.97 -3.95
N LEU A 178 -24.00 -2.73 -3.67
CA LEU A 178 -24.19 -2.10 -2.36
C LEU A 178 -25.68 -1.97 -2.03
N GLU A 179 -26.52 -1.60 -2.99
CA GLU A 179 -27.98 -1.53 -2.80
C GLU A 179 -28.59 -2.90 -2.49
N LYS A 180 -28.26 -3.95 -3.26
CA LYS A 180 -28.73 -5.33 -3.01
C LYS A 180 -28.41 -5.76 -1.57
N GLY A 181 -27.18 -5.52 -1.11
CA GLY A 181 -26.75 -5.85 0.25
C GLY A 181 -27.51 -5.12 1.36
N LEU A 182 -28.06 -3.93 1.12
CA LEU A 182 -28.90 -3.22 2.10
C LEU A 182 -30.34 -3.75 2.15
N VAL A 183 -30.84 -4.31 1.03
CA VAL A 183 -32.21 -4.81 0.90
C VAL A 183 -32.44 -6.14 1.61
N LYS A 184 -31.45 -7.04 1.63
CA LYS A 184 -31.58 -8.38 2.25
C LYS A 184 -30.25 -8.90 2.80
N TYR A 185 -30.34 -9.80 3.78
CA TYR A 185 -29.21 -10.58 4.29
C TYR A 185 -28.80 -11.68 3.30
N GLY A 186 -27.55 -12.13 3.39
CA GLY A 186 -27.02 -13.23 2.58
C GLY A 186 -26.52 -12.83 1.18
N GLU A 187 -26.50 -11.54 0.84
CA GLU A 187 -25.91 -11.07 -0.42
C GLU A 187 -24.38 -11.14 -0.43
N VAL A 188 -23.82 -11.16 -1.63
CA VAL A 188 -22.38 -11.24 -1.88
C VAL A 188 -21.60 -10.12 -1.18
N VAL A 189 -22.10 -8.88 -1.17
CA VAL A 189 -21.57 -7.79 -0.34
C VAL A 189 -22.53 -7.59 0.85
N PRO A 190 -22.13 -7.96 2.08
CA PRO A 190 -23.03 -8.04 3.23
C PRO A 190 -23.68 -6.73 3.69
N MET A 191 -23.01 -5.57 3.54
CA MET A 191 -23.51 -4.26 3.97
C MET A 191 -24.03 -4.26 5.43
N ILE A 192 -23.17 -4.66 6.37
CA ILE A 192 -23.51 -4.98 7.75
C ILE A 192 -23.96 -3.73 8.52
N PRO A 193 -25.18 -3.70 9.08
CA PRO A 193 -25.63 -2.65 10.00
C PRO A 193 -24.81 -2.71 11.29
N THR A 194 -24.16 -1.61 11.68
CA THR A 194 -23.18 -1.60 12.79
C THR A 194 -23.76 -1.16 14.13
N TYR A 195 -25.01 -0.67 14.16
CA TYR A 195 -25.66 -0.07 15.34
C TYR A 195 -24.93 1.18 15.90
N VAL A 196 -23.98 1.74 15.13
CA VAL A 196 -23.42 3.07 15.36
C VAL A 196 -24.40 4.09 14.76
N PHE A 197 -25.19 4.72 15.63
CA PHE A 197 -26.23 5.67 15.25
C PHE A 197 -25.67 7.09 15.15
N GLY A 198 -25.61 7.62 13.93
CA GLY A 198 -25.21 9.00 13.67
C GLY A 198 -23.71 9.28 13.69
N TRP A 199 -23.38 10.55 13.47
CA TRP A 199 -22.02 11.07 13.48
C TRP A 199 -21.60 11.50 14.90
N PRO A 200 -20.30 11.44 15.25
CA PRO A 200 -19.80 12.09 16.44
C PRO A 200 -20.05 13.61 16.35
N THR A 201 -20.25 14.24 17.50
CA THR A 201 -20.50 15.70 17.57
C THR A 201 -19.23 16.53 17.57
N GLY A 202 -18.06 15.89 17.72
CA GLY A 202 -16.78 16.55 17.97
C GLY A 202 -16.66 17.07 19.39
N ASN A 203 -17.67 16.90 20.26
CA ASN A 203 -17.73 17.44 21.62
C ASN A 203 -17.85 16.35 22.69
N GLU A 204 -17.63 15.10 22.30
CA GLU A 204 -17.46 13.96 23.19
C GLU A 204 -16.27 14.23 24.15
N THR A 205 -16.44 13.92 25.44
CA THR A 205 -15.40 14.10 26.47
C THR A 205 -15.35 12.93 27.44
N GLY A 206 -14.18 12.69 28.04
CA GLY A 206 -13.97 11.69 29.08
C GLY A 206 -12.96 10.60 28.71
N GLU A 207 -12.75 9.67 29.65
CA GLU A 207 -11.82 8.54 29.50
C GLU A 207 -12.56 7.30 28.98
N PHE A 208 -12.02 6.70 27.91
CA PHE A 208 -12.58 5.51 27.26
C PHE A 208 -11.47 4.50 26.99
N LEU A 209 -11.79 3.22 27.13
CA LEU A 209 -10.88 2.13 26.77
C LEU A 209 -11.21 1.63 25.37
N ALA A 210 -10.16 1.24 24.64
CA ALA A 210 -10.28 0.48 23.41
C ALA A 210 -9.39 -0.77 23.48
N VAL A 211 -9.92 -1.90 23.00
CA VAL A 211 -9.16 -3.12 22.75
C VAL A 211 -9.27 -3.45 21.27
N ASP A 212 -8.17 -3.80 20.63
CA ASP A 212 -8.05 -4.06 19.21
C ASP A 212 -7.32 -5.38 18.99
N LEU A 213 -8.05 -6.41 18.56
CA LEU A 213 -7.52 -7.76 18.33
C LEU A 213 -7.04 -7.93 16.89
N GLY A 214 -5.84 -7.41 16.63
CA GLY A 214 -5.18 -7.47 15.32
C GLY A 214 -4.61 -8.85 14.97
N GLY A 215 -4.11 -8.97 13.73
CA GLY A 215 -3.55 -10.22 13.19
C GLY A 215 -2.26 -10.71 13.87
N THR A 216 -1.50 -9.79 14.47
CA THR A 216 -0.15 -10.05 15.03
C THR A 216 -0.01 -9.59 16.48
N ASN A 217 -0.73 -8.53 16.85
CA ASN A 217 -0.70 -7.95 18.19
C ASN A 217 -2.14 -7.71 18.65
N LEU A 218 -2.38 -7.96 19.93
CA LEU A 218 -3.45 -7.30 20.68
C LEU A 218 -2.97 -5.89 21.04
N ARG A 219 -3.84 -4.90 20.89
CA ARG A 219 -3.55 -3.52 21.27
C ARG A 219 -4.60 -3.03 22.27
N VAL A 220 -4.13 -2.38 23.32
CA VAL A 220 -4.96 -1.79 24.38
C VAL A 220 -4.67 -0.31 24.44
N CYS A 221 -5.71 0.51 24.39
CA CYS A 221 -5.62 1.96 24.44
C CYS A 221 -6.50 2.53 25.56
N LEU A 222 -5.98 3.53 26.26
CA LEU A 222 -6.76 4.56 26.92
C LEU A 222 -6.84 5.76 25.97
N VAL A 223 -8.04 6.24 25.71
CA VAL A 223 -8.31 7.42 24.90
C VAL A 223 -9.03 8.44 25.76
N THR A 224 -8.42 9.60 25.92
CA THR A 224 -9.00 10.74 26.65
C THR A 224 -9.56 11.72 25.62
N LEU A 225 -10.88 11.82 25.52
CA LEU A 225 -11.55 12.75 24.62
C LEU A 225 -11.63 14.14 25.29
N GLU A 226 -11.14 15.17 24.60
CA GLU A 226 -11.10 16.55 25.10
C GLU A 226 -12.22 17.43 24.52
N GLY A 227 -12.99 16.90 23.57
CA GLY A 227 -13.88 17.67 22.71
C GLY A 227 -13.13 18.50 21.66
N GLN A 228 -13.87 19.31 20.90
CA GLN A 228 -13.39 20.05 19.73
C GLN A 228 -12.60 19.20 18.70
N GLY A 229 -12.95 17.92 18.56
CA GLY A 229 -12.25 16.98 17.67
C GLY A 229 -10.87 16.53 18.18
N LYS A 230 -10.53 16.79 19.45
CA LYS A 230 -9.23 16.45 20.06
C LYS A 230 -9.33 15.25 21.00
N PHE A 231 -8.20 14.55 21.13
CA PHE A 231 -8.03 13.40 21.99
C PHE A 231 -6.54 13.18 22.33
N GLU A 232 -6.27 12.56 23.47
CA GLU A 232 -4.96 11.96 23.81
C GLU A 232 -5.08 10.43 23.81
N VAL A 233 -3.98 9.73 23.48
CA VAL A 233 -3.93 8.25 23.46
C VAL A 233 -2.72 7.74 24.23
N THR A 234 -2.96 6.89 25.22
CA THR A 234 -1.94 6.02 25.80
C THR A 234 -2.22 4.59 25.36
N GLN A 235 -1.23 3.88 24.81
CA GLN A 235 -1.43 2.54 24.26
C GLN A 235 -0.31 1.56 24.59
N THR A 236 -0.64 0.28 24.72
CA THR A 236 0.32 -0.83 24.83
C THR A 236 -0.03 -1.92 23.83
N LYS A 237 0.99 -2.55 23.24
CA LYS A 237 0.85 -3.68 22.31
C LYS A 237 1.37 -4.96 22.94
N TYR A 238 0.59 -6.02 22.86
CA TYR A 238 0.91 -7.36 23.34
C TYR A 238 0.97 -8.29 22.13
N ARG A 239 2.14 -8.90 21.88
CA ARG A 239 2.34 -9.78 20.73
C ARG A 239 1.62 -11.11 20.95
N LEU A 240 0.86 -11.54 19.94
CA LEU A 240 0.20 -12.84 19.94
C LEU A 240 1.17 -13.92 19.42
N THR A 241 1.17 -15.09 20.06
CA THR A 241 1.84 -16.29 19.52
C THR A 241 0.93 -17.00 18.52
N GLU A 242 1.50 -17.80 17.62
CA GLU A 242 0.70 -18.64 16.72
C GLU A 242 -0.11 -19.71 17.48
N GLU A 243 0.37 -20.13 18.66
CA GLU A 243 -0.36 -21.05 19.55
C GLU A 243 -1.64 -20.39 20.08
N GLN A 244 -1.56 -19.16 20.60
CA GLN A 244 -2.71 -18.40 21.10
C GLN A 244 -3.81 -18.15 20.04
N LYS A 245 -3.46 -18.12 18.74
CA LYS A 245 -4.42 -17.95 17.64
C LYS A 245 -5.21 -19.23 17.30
N GLN A 246 -4.74 -20.38 17.78
CA GLN A 246 -5.23 -21.72 17.45
C GLN A 246 -5.73 -22.48 18.70
N GLU A 247 -5.36 -22.01 19.90
CA GLU A 247 -5.91 -22.46 21.17
C GLU A 247 -7.41 -22.13 21.34
N ASP A 248 -8.03 -22.73 22.35
CA ASP A 248 -9.43 -22.54 22.72
C ASP A 248 -9.85 -21.06 22.80
N GLY A 249 -11.02 -20.76 22.23
CA GLY A 249 -11.55 -19.41 22.11
C GLY A 249 -11.66 -18.65 23.42
N GLU A 250 -12.07 -19.30 24.51
CA GLU A 250 -12.19 -18.65 25.82
C GLU A 250 -10.81 -18.17 26.30
N LYS A 251 -9.75 -18.96 26.08
CA LYS A 251 -8.38 -18.58 26.48
C LYS A 251 -7.86 -17.36 25.73
N LEU A 252 -8.26 -17.18 24.47
CA LEU A 252 -7.90 -15.99 23.69
C LEU A 252 -8.53 -14.73 24.29
N PHE A 253 -9.81 -14.79 24.69
CA PHE A 253 -10.49 -13.68 25.36
C PHE A 253 -10.03 -13.48 26.81
N ASP A 254 -9.63 -14.55 27.51
CA ASP A 254 -8.99 -14.50 28.81
C ASP A 254 -7.67 -13.71 28.74
N PHE A 255 -6.79 -14.04 27.79
CA PHE A 255 -5.56 -13.29 27.53
C PHE A 255 -5.84 -11.81 27.23
N CYS A 256 -6.88 -11.51 26.44
CA CYS A 256 -7.28 -10.13 26.17
C CYS A 256 -7.73 -9.39 27.45
N ALA A 257 -8.46 -10.07 28.34
CA ALA A 257 -8.92 -9.52 29.61
C ALA A 257 -7.76 -9.33 30.60
N GLU A 258 -6.81 -10.26 30.68
CA GLU A 258 -5.58 -10.14 31.48
C GLU A 258 -4.72 -8.95 31.00
N CYS A 259 -4.48 -8.81 29.70
CA CYS A 259 -3.75 -7.67 29.14
C CYS A 259 -4.43 -6.33 29.45
N LEU A 260 -5.76 -6.26 29.32
CA LEU A 260 -6.53 -5.07 29.68
C LEU A 260 -6.46 -4.77 31.18
N HIS A 261 -6.53 -5.79 32.04
CA HIS A 261 -6.39 -5.65 33.50
C HIS A 261 -5.03 -5.05 33.87
N SER A 262 -3.94 -5.65 33.39
CA SER A 262 -2.58 -5.12 33.62
C SER A 262 -2.44 -3.69 33.12
N PHE A 263 -2.92 -3.39 31.91
CA PHE A 263 -2.88 -2.03 31.35
C PHE A 263 -3.57 -1.01 32.25
N ILE A 264 -4.77 -1.32 32.77
CA ILE A 264 -5.51 -0.45 33.69
C ILE A 264 -4.73 -0.24 34.99
N CYS A 265 -4.23 -1.31 35.61
CA CYS A 265 -3.48 -1.21 36.87
C CYS A 265 -2.18 -0.40 36.70
N ASP A 266 -1.41 -0.68 35.65
CA ASP A 266 -0.09 -0.10 35.41
C ASP A 266 -0.14 1.38 34.98
N ASN A 267 -1.15 1.76 34.17
CA ASN A 267 -1.22 3.11 33.58
C ASN A 267 -2.18 4.06 34.30
N LEU A 268 -3.26 3.55 34.92
CA LEU A 268 -4.27 4.37 35.60
C LEU A 268 -4.18 4.30 37.13
N GLY A 269 -3.46 3.32 37.69
CA GLY A 269 -3.43 3.09 39.15
C GLY A 269 -4.80 2.79 39.76
N ARG A 270 -5.79 2.40 38.93
CA ARG A 270 -7.16 2.08 39.35
C ARG A 270 -7.19 0.72 40.05
N ASP A 271 -7.72 0.69 41.25
CA ASP A 271 -7.85 -0.52 42.08
C ASP A 271 -9.20 -1.22 41.88
N GLU A 272 -9.46 -2.26 42.68
CA GLU A 272 -10.72 -3.01 42.70
C GLU A 272 -11.93 -2.24 43.26
N ASN A 273 -11.78 -0.96 43.61
CA ASN A 273 -12.87 -0.07 44.04
C ASN A 273 -13.19 1.01 42.99
N ALA A 274 -12.37 1.15 41.94
CA ALA A 274 -12.60 2.11 40.88
C ALA A 274 -13.87 1.81 40.06
N ASP A 275 -14.50 2.87 39.55
CA ASP A 275 -15.58 2.80 38.57
C ASP A 275 -15.10 2.16 37.25
N HIS A 276 -16.01 1.43 36.60
CA HIS A 276 -15.73 0.78 35.32
C HIS A 276 -15.65 1.82 34.19
N LEU A 277 -14.57 1.78 33.42
CA LEU A 277 -14.46 2.58 32.21
C LEU A 277 -15.25 1.95 31.06
N PRO A 278 -15.94 2.73 30.20
CA PRO A 278 -16.58 2.19 29.01
C PRO A 278 -15.53 1.69 28.01
N LEU A 279 -15.78 0.52 27.42
CA LEU A 279 -14.86 -0.18 26.53
C LEU A 279 -15.47 -0.38 25.14
N GLY A 280 -14.77 0.11 24.12
CA GLY A 280 -14.94 -0.33 22.73
C GLY A 280 -14.04 -1.53 22.44
N PHE A 281 -14.58 -2.57 21.83
CA PHE A 281 -13.82 -3.72 21.36
C PHE A 281 -13.82 -3.76 19.83
N THR A 282 -12.68 -3.45 19.24
CA THR A 282 -12.46 -3.59 17.81
C THR A 282 -12.08 -5.03 17.50
N PHE A 283 -12.98 -5.71 16.80
CA PHE A 283 -12.87 -7.10 16.44
C PHE A 283 -13.02 -7.21 14.92
N SER A 284 -11.91 -7.03 14.21
CA SER A 284 -11.86 -6.89 12.75
C SER A 284 -11.95 -8.23 12.01
N TYR A 285 -13.04 -8.96 12.26
CA TYR A 285 -13.41 -10.22 11.63
C TYR A 285 -14.89 -10.12 11.20
N PRO A 286 -15.33 -10.90 10.19
CA PRO A 286 -16.73 -10.83 9.74
C PRO A 286 -17.69 -11.32 10.83
N CYS A 287 -18.52 -10.41 11.35
CA CYS A 287 -19.50 -10.68 12.40
C CYS A 287 -20.91 -10.26 11.99
N GLU A 288 -21.92 -11.07 12.33
CA GLU A 288 -23.32 -10.63 12.30
C GLU A 288 -23.66 -9.87 13.59
N GLN A 289 -24.12 -8.63 13.46
CA GLN A 289 -24.49 -7.78 14.60
C GLN A 289 -26.01 -7.59 14.67
N ARG A 290 -26.56 -7.59 15.90
CA ARG A 290 -27.99 -7.33 16.20
C ARG A 290 -28.22 -6.19 17.20
N ARG A 291 -27.11 -5.67 17.74
CA ARG A 291 -26.98 -4.57 18.70
C ARG A 291 -25.50 -4.20 18.74
N ILE A 292 -25.15 -3.01 19.22
CA ILE A 292 -23.78 -2.50 19.26
C ILE A 292 -22.85 -3.33 20.16
N ASP A 293 -23.39 -4.02 21.18
CA ASP A 293 -22.65 -4.89 22.11
C ASP A 293 -22.88 -6.40 21.80
N HIS A 294 -22.92 -6.74 20.51
CA HIS A 294 -23.03 -8.11 19.97
C HIS A 294 -22.13 -8.30 18.74
N GLY A 295 -21.62 -9.51 18.55
CA GLY A 295 -21.08 -9.94 17.27
C GLY A 295 -20.98 -11.45 17.18
N GLU A 296 -21.83 -12.09 16.40
CA GLU A 296 -21.69 -13.52 16.10
C GLU A 296 -20.60 -13.69 15.03
N LEU A 297 -19.47 -14.30 15.38
CA LEU A 297 -18.38 -14.51 14.43
C LEU A 297 -18.81 -15.46 13.31
N ILE A 298 -18.85 -14.98 12.07
CA ILE A 298 -19.26 -15.78 10.91
C ILE A 298 -18.17 -16.80 10.56
N ARG A 299 -16.90 -16.37 10.58
CA ARG A 299 -15.71 -17.20 10.31
C ARG A 299 -14.42 -16.47 10.64
N TRP A 300 -13.40 -17.17 11.11
CA TRP A 300 -12.06 -16.63 11.31
C TRP A 300 -11.39 -16.21 9.99
N THR A 301 -10.45 -15.27 10.11
CA THR A 301 -9.56 -14.80 9.04
C THR A 301 -8.18 -14.51 9.63
N LYS A 302 -7.26 -13.93 8.84
CA LYS A 302 -5.95 -13.41 9.34
C LYS A 302 -5.08 -14.45 10.09
N GLY A 303 -5.25 -15.74 9.81
CA GLY A 303 -4.48 -16.83 10.43
C GLY A 303 -4.99 -17.29 11.81
N PHE A 304 -6.19 -16.86 12.24
CA PHE A 304 -6.84 -17.38 13.44
C PHE A 304 -7.62 -18.67 13.13
N GLY A 305 -7.77 -19.52 14.14
CA GLY A 305 -8.50 -20.77 14.07
C GLY A 305 -9.03 -21.24 15.43
N ALA A 306 -9.12 -20.33 16.42
CA ALA A 306 -9.50 -20.64 17.80
C ALA A 306 -10.90 -21.29 17.86
N PRO A 307 -11.01 -22.57 18.27
CA PRO A 307 -12.29 -23.28 18.30
C PRO A 307 -13.23 -22.71 19.37
N GLY A 308 -14.54 -22.83 19.14
CA GLY A 308 -15.58 -22.36 20.06
C GLY A 308 -15.95 -20.88 19.93
N VAL A 309 -15.43 -20.17 18.91
CA VAL A 309 -15.75 -18.75 18.64
C VAL A 309 -16.63 -18.56 17.41
N GLU A 310 -16.41 -19.31 16.33
CA GLU A 310 -17.28 -19.25 15.14
C GLU A 310 -18.71 -19.68 15.51
N GLY A 311 -19.72 -18.94 15.03
CA GLY A 311 -21.13 -19.12 15.39
C GLY A 311 -21.50 -18.71 16.82
N HIS A 312 -20.65 -17.96 17.52
CA HIS A 312 -20.88 -17.51 18.91
C HIS A 312 -20.73 -15.98 19.04
N ASP A 313 -21.49 -15.38 19.97
CA ASP A 313 -21.41 -13.95 20.31
C ASP A 313 -20.10 -13.64 21.03
N VAL A 314 -19.13 -13.09 20.30
CA VAL A 314 -17.78 -12.81 20.83
C VAL A 314 -17.77 -11.67 21.85
N ALA A 315 -18.79 -10.80 21.82
CA ALA A 315 -18.98 -9.79 22.87
C ALA A 315 -19.34 -10.46 24.21
N ALA A 316 -20.17 -11.52 24.18
CA ALA A 316 -20.51 -12.30 25.36
C ALA A 316 -19.32 -13.13 25.89
N LEU A 317 -18.52 -13.73 24.99
CA LEU A 317 -17.28 -14.43 25.35
C LEU A 317 -16.29 -13.47 26.04
N PHE A 318 -16.05 -12.28 25.45
CA PHE A 318 -15.13 -11.32 26.05
C PHE A 318 -15.67 -10.74 27.36
N ALA A 319 -16.96 -10.41 27.46
CA ALA A 319 -17.58 -9.93 28.70
C ALA A 319 -17.49 -10.95 29.86
N LYS A 320 -17.54 -12.25 29.55
CA LYS A 320 -17.32 -13.34 30.51
C LYS A 320 -15.87 -13.35 31.02
N SER A 321 -14.87 -13.23 30.15
CA SER A 321 -13.47 -13.08 30.56
C SER A 321 -13.22 -11.79 31.38
N LEU A 322 -13.78 -10.64 30.97
CA LEU A 322 -13.70 -9.40 31.76
C LEU A 322 -14.24 -9.59 33.19
N SER A 323 -15.36 -10.31 33.33
CA SER A 323 -15.96 -10.64 34.63
C SER A 323 -15.09 -11.60 35.45
N LYS A 324 -14.52 -12.62 34.81
CA LYS A 324 -13.64 -13.63 35.42
C LYS A 324 -12.37 -13.01 36.03
N PHE A 325 -11.79 -11.99 35.40
CA PHE A 325 -10.59 -11.29 35.86
C PHE A 325 -10.90 -9.96 36.60
N ASN A 326 -12.15 -9.71 36.99
CA ASN A 326 -12.58 -8.51 37.73
C ASN A 326 -12.10 -7.20 37.06
N VAL A 327 -12.08 -7.17 35.73
CA VAL A 327 -11.50 -6.06 34.95
C VAL A 327 -12.40 -4.83 35.08
N ARG A 328 -11.80 -3.66 35.37
CA ARG A 328 -12.50 -2.38 35.58
C ARG A 328 -12.95 -1.72 34.28
N ALA A 329 -13.53 -2.51 33.38
CA ALA A 329 -13.97 -2.12 32.06
C ALA A 329 -15.35 -2.71 31.77
N LYS A 330 -16.25 -1.91 31.19
CA LYS A 330 -17.58 -2.35 30.76
C LYS A 330 -17.65 -2.35 29.24
N LEU A 331 -17.70 -3.54 28.63
CA LEU A 331 -17.94 -3.67 27.20
C LEU A 331 -19.21 -2.92 26.82
N THR A 332 -19.05 -1.96 25.90
CA THR A 332 -20.06 -0.96 25.53
C THR A 332 -20.34 -1.00 24.04
N ALA A 333 -19.34 -1.32 23.22
CA ALA A 333 -19.47 -1.50 21.79
C ALA A 333 -18.52 -2.60 21.30
N LEU A 334 -18.94 -3.35 20.30
CA LEU A 334 -18.12 -4.20 19.45
C LEU A 334 -18.20 -3.64 18.03
N ILE A 335 -17.04 -3.42 17.40
CA ILE A 335 -16.95 -2.77 16.09
C ILE A 335 -15.98 -3.48 15.15
N ASN A 336 -16.15 -3.24 13.85
CA ASN A 336 -15.12 -3.45 12.85
C ASN A 336 -14.20 -2.21 12.76
N ASP A 337 -12.90 -2.43 12.51
CA ASP A 337 -11.88 -1.36 12.33
C ASP A 337 -12.34 -0.21 11.45
N THR A 338 -12.89 -0.54 10.28
CA THR A 338 -13.26 0.40 9.24
C THR A 338 -14.42 1.31 9.66
N THR A 339 -15.30 0.81 10.54
CA THR A 339 -16.36 1.61 11.17
C THR A 339 -15.75 2.57 12.20
N GLY A 340 -14.77 2.11 12.97
CA GLY A 340 -13.96 2.98 13.84
C GLY A 340 -13.25 4.07 13.04
N THR A 341 -12.62 3.73 11.91
CA THR A 341 -11.93 4.68 11.01
C THR A 341 -12.87 5.77 10.51
N LEU A 342 -14.11 5.40 10.16
CA LEU A 342 -15.14 6.37 9.74
C LEU A 342 -15.46 7.39 10.84
N ILE A 343 -15.64 6.92 12.07
CA ILE A 343 -16.00 7.78 13.21
C ILE A 343 -14.80 8.62 13.68
N ALA A 344 -13.60 8.04 13.77
CA ALA A 344 -12.38 8.75 14.15
C ALA A 344 -12.05 9.89 13.17
N SER A 345 -12.01 9.61 11.85
CA SER A 345 -11.74 10.65 10.85
C SER A 345 -12.87 11.67 10.72
N ASN A 346 -14.12 11.34 11.09
CA ASN A 346 -15.21 12.32 11.14
C ASN A 346 -15.16 13.23 12.39
N TYR A 347 -14.71 12.70 13.53
CA TYR A 347 -14.51 13.47 14.76
C TYR A 347 -13.44 14.57 14.58
N VAL A 348 -12.40 14.30 13.78
CA VAL A 348 -11.34 15.27 13.43
C VAL A 348 -11.70 16.14 12.22
N ASP A 349 -12.16 15.55 11.12
CA ASP A 349 -12.68 16.27 9.93
C ASP A 349 -14.17 15.97 9.72
N PRO A 350 -15.08 16.87 10.14
CA PRO A 350 -16.52 16.76 9.89
C PRO A 350 -16.93 16.74 8.40
N ASN A 351 -16.00 16.87 7.44
CA ASN A 351 -16.25 16.63 6.02
C ASN A 351 -16.02 15.16 5.60
N THR A 352 -15.43 14.31 6.46
CA THR A 352 -15.25 12.87 6.19
C THR A 352 -16.60 12.16 6.14
N ARG A 353 -16.86 11.45 5.03
CA ARG A 353 -18.13 10.70 4.82
C ARG A 353 -17.94 9.22 4.53
N ILE A 354 -16.72 8.82 4.18
CA ILE A 354 -16.35 7.46 3.79
C ILE A 354 -15.02 7.15 4.48
N ALA A 355 -14.90 5.95 5.05
CA ALA A 355 -13.62 5.37 5.42
C ALA A 355 -13.29 4.18 4.52
N CYS A 356 -12.02 3.94 4.26
CA CYS A 356 -11.51 2.82 3.49
C CYS A 356 -10.25 2.24 4.12
N ILE A 357 -10.13 0.91 4.10
CA ILE A 357 -8.89 0.20 4.42
C ILE A 357 -8.29 -0.31 3.11
N PHE A 358 -7.04 0.05 2.84
CA PHE A 358 -6.22 -0.44 1.73
C PHE A 358 -4.88 -0.93 2.30
N GLY A 359 -4.87 -2.16 2.83
CA GLY A 359 -3.71 -2.77 3.48
C GLY A 359 -3.55 -4.22 3.04
N THR A 360 -3.34 -5.13 3.99
CA THR A 360 -3.31 -6.58 3.72
C THR A 360 -4.59 -7.08 3.05
N GLY A 361 -5.75 -6.58 3.48
CA GLY A 361 -7.07 -6.75 2.86
C GLY A 361 -7.67 -5.41 2.39
N CYS A 362 -8.96 -5.40 2.06
CA CYS A 362 -9.68 -4.15 1.77
C CYS A 362 -11.11 -4.10 2.32
N ASN A 363 -11.51 -2.93 2.81
CA ASN A 363 -12.88 -2.70 3.29
C ASN A 363 -13.28 -1.21 3.19
N ALA A 364 -14.57 -0.90 3.37
CA ALA A 364 -15.08 0.45 3.52
C ALA A 364 -16.25 0.55 4.50
N ALA A 365 -16.44 1.74 5.04
CA ALA A 365 -17.62 2.11 5.82
C ALA A 365 -18.10 3.52 5.46
N TYR A 366 -19.40 3.75 5.58
CA TYR A 366 -20.04 5.06 5.39
C TYR A 366 -21.35 5.13 6.20
N MET A 367 -21.99 6.30 6.24
CA MET A 367 -23.27 6.49 6.93
C MET A 367 -24.46 6.38 5.97
N GLU A 368 -25.39 5.49 6.26
CA GLU A 368 -26.65 5.31 5.55
C GLU A 368 -27.84 5.78 6.41
N THR A 369 -29.02 5.98 5.83
CA THR A 369 -30.27 6.28 6.55
C THR A 369 -31.17 5.04 6.62
N ALA A 370 -31.92 4.87 7.71
CA ALA A 370 -32.68 3.65 7.97
C ALA A 370 -33.71 3.31 6.88
N ASP A 371 -34.30 4.30 6.21
CA ASP A 371 -35.18 4.11 5.05
C ASP A 371 -34.50 3.40 3.87
N CYS A 372 -33.19 3.54 3.75
CA CYS A 372 -32.35 2.91 2.74
C CYS A 372 -31.78 1.55 3.19
N ILE A 373 -32.22 1.02 4.34
CA ILE A 373 -31.79 -0.30 4.87
C ILE A 373 -33.02 -1.21 5.11
N PRO A 374 -33.75 -1.66 4.06
CA PRO A 374 -34.99 -2.44 4.23
C PRO A 374 -34.87 -3.70 5.09
N LYS A 375 -33.67 -4.32 5.16
CA LYS A 375 -33.45 -5.53 5.94
C LYS A 375 -33.52 -5.35 7.47
N ILE A 376 -33.52 -4.10 7.97
CA ILE A 376 -33.71 -3.79 9.41
C ILE A 376 -35.02 -3.03 9.69
N ALA A 377 -35.97 -3.03 8.75
CA ALA A 377 -37.22 -2.26 8.87
C ALA A 377 -38.10 -2.70 10.07
N ASP A 378 -37.90 -3.92 10.57
CA ASP A 378 -38.54 -4.46 11.78
C ASP A 378 -38.08 -3.77 13.07
N MET A 379 -36.91 -3.12 13.08
CA MET A 379 -36.46 -2.29 14.22
C MET A 379 -37.31 -1.05 14.46
N GLY A 380 -38.11 -0.61 13.47
CA GLY A 380 -39.02 0.55 13.60
C GLY A 380 -38.32 1.90 13.76
N LEU A 381 -37.08 2.05 13.26
CA LEU A 381 -36.30 3.29 13.31
C LEU A 381 -36.97 4.42 12.51
N PRO A 382 -36.78 5.71 12.89
CA PRO A 382 -37.15 6.85 12.05
C PRO A 382 -36.51 6.76 10.66
N PRO A 383 -37.21 7.11 9.56
CA PRO A 383 -36.69 6.98 8.19
C PRO A 383 -35.33 7.66 7.97
N ASP A 384 -35.15 8.85 8.56
CA ASP A 384 -33.95 9.67 8.47
C ASP A 384 -32.86 9.30 9.48
N GLN A 385 -33.08 8.28 10.32
CA GLN A 385 -32.12 7.86 11.35
C GLN A 385 -30.81 7.41 10.69
N PRO A 386 -29.68 8.10 10.93
CA PRO A 386 -28.39 7.68 10.41
C PRO A 386 -27.87 6.43 11.15
N MET A 387 -27.27 5.52 10.39
CA MET A 387 -26.57 4.33 10.88
C MET A 387 -25.32 4.06 10.03
N ALA A 388 -24.17 3.80 10.66
CA ALA A 388 -22.97 3.43 9.91
C ALA A 388 -23.09 1.99 9.37
N ILE A 389 -22.61 1.79 8.15
CA ILE A 389 -22.58 0.49 7.48
C ILE A 389 -21.12 0.06 7.30
N ASN A 390 -20.81 -1.15 7.74
CA ASN A 390 -19.59 -1.84 7.34
C ASN A 390 -19.89 -2.58 6.02
N CYS A 391 -19.27 -2.19 4.91
CA CYS A 391 -19.63 -2.75 3.60
C CYS A 391 -19.24 -4.22 3.45
N GLU A 392 -18.09 -4.64 4.00
CA GLU A 392 -17.40 -5.90 3.65
C GLU A 392 -17.22 -6.05 2.13
N TRP A 393 -16.80 -4.95 1.49
CA TRP A 393 -16.84 -4.81 0.03
C TRP A 393 -15.81 -5.63 -0.76
N GLY A 394 -14.89 -6.31 -0.06
CA GLY A 394 -13.86 -7.16 -0.67
C GLY A 394 -14.46 -8.32 -1.47
N ALA A 395 -15.70 -8.70 -1.14
CA ALA A 395 -16.48 -9.70 -1.83
C ALA A 395 -17.14 -9.22 -3.14
N PHE A 396 -17.07 -7.94 -3.52
CA PHE A 396 -17.68 -7.46 -4.78
C PHE A 396 -17.23 -8.29 -6.00
N ASP A 397 -18.19 -8.64 -6.87
CA ASP A 397 -18.03 -9.48 -8.06
C ASP A 397 -17.47 -10.90 -7.80
N SER A 398 -17.64 -11.42 -6.58
CA SER A 398 -17.40 -12.84 -6.26
C SER A 398 -18.42 -13.76 -6.93
N PHE A 399 -18.03 -15.01 -7.14
CA PHE A 399 -18.76 -16.10 -7.81
C PHE A 399 -19.12 -15.88 -9.29
N GLU A 400 -19.74 -14.75 -9.65
CA GLU A 400 -20.23 -14.51 -11.01
C GLU A 400 -19.19 -13.84 -11.94
N HIS A 401 -18.26 -13.05 -11.38
CA HIS A 401 -17.08 -12.51 -12.06
C HIS A 401 -17.38 -11.76 -13.38
N GLN A 402 -18.43 -10.92 -13.39
CA GLN A 402 -18.93 -10.23 -14.58
C GLN A 402 -18.27 -8.85 -14.80
N HIS A 403 -17.87 -8.19 -13.70
CA HIS A 403 -17.57 -6.75 -13.70
C HIS A 403 -16.08 -6.43 -13.56
N LEU A 404 -15.31 -7.24 -12.84
CA LEU A 404 -13.89 -7.01 -12.64
C LEU A 404 -13.08 -7.50 -13.86
N PRO A 405 -12.02 -6.75 -14.27
CA PRO A 405 -11.17 -7.13 -15.40
C PRO A 405 -10.14 -8.18 -14.97
N ARG A 406 -10.62 -9.36 -14.54
CA ARG A 406 -9.77 -10.46 -14.06
C ARG A 406 -8.85 -10.96 -15.18
N THR A 407 -7.56 -11.02 -14.89
CA THR A 407 -6.55 -11.67 -15.74
C THR A 407 -6.39 -13.13 -15.33
N LYS A 408 -5.66 -13.93 -16.13
CA LYS A 408 -5.31 -15.30 -15.74
C LYS A 408 -4.54 -15.41 -14.42
N TYR A 409 -3.79 -14.38 -14.02
CA TYR A 409 -3.08 -14.36 -12.73
C TYR A 409 -4.05 -14.18 -11.56
N ASP A 410 -5.07 -13.34 -11.73
CA ASP A 410 -6.15 -13.16 -10.75
C ASP A 410 -7.05 -14.41 -10.65
N ILE A 411 -7.07 -15.26 -11.68
CA ILE A 411 -7.72 -16.57 -11.66
C ILE A 411 -6.87 -17.58 -10.89
N ILE A 412 -5.57 -17.69 -11.18
CA ILE A 412 -4.64 -18.58 -10.45
C ILE A 412 -4.60 -18.24 -8.94
N ILE A 413 -4.54 -16.96 -8.58
CA ILE A 413 -4.58 -16.51 -7.17
C ILE A 413 -5.87 -16.95 -6.48
N ASP A 414 -7.00 -16.84 -7.17
CA ASP A 414 -8.30 -17.22 -6.63
C ASP A 414 -8.44 -18.74 -6.46
N GLU A 415 -8.13 -19.51 -7.50
CA GLU A 415 -8.16 -20.99 -7.52
C GLU A 415 -7.18 -21.62 -6.52
N SER A 416 -6.07 -20.94 -6.21
CA SER A 416 -5.08 -21.38 -5.22
C SER A 416 -5.35 -20.87 -3.80
N SER A 417 -6.36 -20.01 -3.61
CA SER A 417 -6.69 -19.44 -2.30
C SER A 417 -7.54 -20.37 -1.43
N ASN A 418 -7.53 -20.15 -0.11
CA ASN A 418 -8.36 -20.88 0.86
C ASN A 418 -9.87 -20.69 0.67
N LYS A 419 -10.30 -19.74 -0.17
CA LYS A 419 -11.71 -19.39 -0.45
C LYS A 419 -11.88 -19.10 -1.93
N VAL A 420 -11.87 -20.14 -2.76
CA VAL A 420 -12.03 -20.04 -4.21
C VAL A 420 -13.38 -19.39 -4.56
N GLY A 421 -13.37 -18.41 -5.46
CA GLY A 421 -14.54 -17.66 -5.93
C GLY A 421 -14.99 -16.52 -5.01
N GLU A 422 -14.59 -16.49 -3.73
CA GLU A 422 -14.88 -15.41 -2.77
C GLU A 422 -13.82 -14.28 -2.84
N GLN A 423 -14.10 -13.12 -2.23
CA GLN A 423 -13.15 -12.00 -2.07
C GLN A 423 -12.55 -11.49 -3.40
N ALA A 424 -13.31 -11.53 -4.50
CA ALA A 424 -12.80 -11.24 -5.84
C ALA A 424 -12.23 -9.82 -5.99
N PHE A 425 -12.89 -8.81 -5.43
CA PHE A 425 -12.40 -7.43 -5.44
C PHE A 425 -11.14 -7.26 -4.59
N GLU A 426 -11.11 -7.83 -3.38
CA GLU A 426 -9.95 -7.81 -2.49
C GLU A 426 -8.72 -8.45 -3.13
N LYS A 427 -8.87 -9.63 -3.75
CA LYS A 427 -7.81 -10.35 -4.47
C LYS A 427 -7.19 -9.52 -5.61
N MET A 428 -7.91 -8.57 -6.18
CA MET A 428 -7.41 -7.72 -7.27
C MET A 428 -6.73 -6.43 -6.80
N ILE A 429 -6.96 -5.97 -5.57
CA ILE A 429 -6.45 -4.68 -5.07
C ILE A 429 -5.55 -4.75 -3.84
N ALA A 430 -5.75 -5.72 -2.95
CA ALA A 430 -5.14 -5.70 -1.62
C ALA A 430 -3.66 -6.13 -1.62
N GLY A 431 -2.93 -5.66 -0.61
CA GLY A 431 -1.47 -5.78 -0.49
C GLY A 431 -0.97 -7.21 -0.37
N LEU A 432 -1.81 -8.16 0.05
CA LEU A 432 -1.47 -9.58 0.05
C LEU A 432 -1.23 -10.15 -1.36
N TYR A 433 -1.81 -9.57 -2.41
CA TYR A 433 -1.89 -10.19 -3.74
C TYR A 433 -1.07 -9.49 -4.82
N LEU A 434 -0.66 -8.23 -4.65
CA LEU A 434 0.06 -7.48 -5.69
C LEU A 434 1.43 -8.10 -6.02
N GLY A 435 2.17 -8.52 -4.99
CA GLY A 435 3.41 -9.29 -5.14
C GLY A 435 3.22 -10.65 -5.82
N GLU A 436 2.10 -11.34 -5.58
CA GLU A 436 1.81 -12.64 -6.20
C GLU A 436 1.43 -12.50 -7.69
N ILE A 437 0.70 -11.45 -8.08
CA ILE A 437 0.44 -11.11 -9.49
C ILE A 437 1.77 -10.89 -10.23
N PHE A 438 2.67 -10.12 -9.61
CA PHE A 438 4.00 -9.87 -10.16
C PHE A 438 4.81 -11.17 -10.30
N ARG A 439 4.83 -12.01 -9.26
CA ARG A 439 5.52 -13.31 -9.25
C ARG A 439 5.01 -14.25 -10.35
N LEU A 440 3.68 -14.37 -10.51
CA LEU A 440 3.08 -15.23 -11.53
C LEU A 440 3.40 -14.77 -12.96
N ILE A 441 3.51 -13.46 -13.18
CA ILE A 441 4.01 -12.90 -14.45
C ILE A 441 5.47 -13.27 -14.67
N LEU A 442 6.32 -13.20 -13.64
CA LEU A 442 7.72 -13.64 -13.76
C LEU A 442 7.82 -15.14 -14.07
N CYS A 443 7.07 -16.00 -13.38
CA CYS A 443 7.06 -17.44 -13.64
C CYS A 443 6.68 -17.76 -15.10
N GLU A 444 5.64 -17.13 -15.65
CA GLU A 444 5.31 -17.31 -17.07
C GLU A 444 6.47 -16.94 -18.01
N LEU A 445 7.17 -15.84 -17.73
CA LEU A 445 8.28 -15.38 -18.56
C LEU A 445 9.52 -16.27 -18.40
N ILE A 446 9.76 -16.82 -17.21
CA ILE A 446 10.79 -17.83 -16.96
C ILE A 446 10.49 -19.10 -17.76
N ASP A 447 9.25 -19.61 -17.71
CA ASP A 447 8.80 -20.79 -18.47
C ASP A 447 8.89 -20.58 -19.99
N GLN A 448 8.72 -19.33 -20.45
CA GLN A 448 8.88 -18.93 -21.86
C GLN A 448 10.36 -18.80 -22.30
N GLY A 449 11.31 -18.80 -21.36
CA GLY A 449 12.72 -18.53 -21.64
C GLY A 449 13.03 -17.04 -21.86
N ASP A 450 12.21 -16.15 -21.32
CA ASP A 450 12.27 -14.69 -21.49
C ASP A 450 12.73 -13.95 -20.23
N LEU A 451 13.16 -14.64 -19.16
CA LEU A 451 13.80 -14.08 -17.97
C LEU A 451 14.83 -15.06 -17.38
N PHE A 452 15.88 -14.53 -16.74
CA PHE A 452 16.84 -15.30 -15.91
C PHE A 452 17.43 -16.55 -16.60
N LEU A 453 17.58 -16.50 -17.92
CA LEU A 453 18.00 -17.60 -18.76
C LEU A 453 19.31 -18.26 -18.26
N GLY A 454 19.25 -19.57 -18.00
CA GLY A 454 20.40 -20.34 -17.50
C GLY A 454 20.67 -20.22 -15.99
N GLN A 455 19.85 -19.48 -15.24
CA GLN A 455 19.93 -19.36 -13.78
C GLN A 455 18.93 -20.31 -13.10
N ASN A 456 19.04 -20.46 -11.77
CA ASN A 456 18.17 -21.35 -10.99
C ASN A 456 17.04 -20.57 -10.29
N THR A 457 15.81 -20.69 -10.81
CA THR A 457 14.66 -19.85 -10.45
C THR A 457 13.75 -20.39 -9.35
N TYR A 458 13.99 -21.61 -8.84
CA TYR A 458 13.09 -22.35 -7.93
C TYR A 458 12.54 -21.58 -6.72
N LYS A 459 13.23 -20.54 -6.24
CA LYS A 459 12.74 -19.69 -5.14
C LYS A 459 11.61 -18.75 -5.54
N LEU A 460 11.56 -18.31 -6.80
CA LEU A 460 10.47 -17.50 -7.38
C LEU A 460 9.23 -18.35 -7.68
N GLU A 461 9.39 -19.66 -7.87
CA GLU A 461 8.27 -20.59 -8.14
C GLU A 461 7.39 -20.83 -6.92
N LYS A 462 7.90 -20.58 -5.70
CA LYS A 462 7.13 -20.66 -4.45
C LYS A 462 6.06 -19.56 -4.40
N ALA A 463 4.78 -19.96 -4.29
CA ALA A 463 3.66 -19.04 -4.09
C ALA A 463 3.87 -18.12 -2.87
N TYR A 464 3.46 -16.85 -3.03
CA TYR A 464 3.60 -15.77 -2.04
C TYR A 464 5.06 -15.53 -1.56
N ALA A 465 6.07 -15.96 -2.31
CA ALA A 465 7.46 -15.66 -2.00
C ALA A 465 7.89 -14.23 -2.37
N PHE A 466 7.09 -13.52 -3.18
CA PHE A 466 7.36 -12.14 -3.62
C PHE A 466 6.37 -11.18 -2.97
N ASP A 467 6.86 -10.28 -2.13
CA ASP A 467 6.01 -9.39 -1.35
C ASP A 467 5.70 -8.05 -2.06
N THR A 468 4.58 -7.42 -1.70
CA THR A 468 4.20 -6.10 -2.21
C THR A 468 5.14 -4.98 -1.75
N ALA A 469 5.80 -5.12 -0.60
CA ALA A 469 6.90 -4.26 -0.19
C ALA A 469 8.07 -4.27 -1.19
N PHE A 470 8.33 -5.40 -1.87
CA PHE A 470 9.34 -5.45 -2.94
C PHE A 470 8.91 -4.62 -4.16
N LEU A 471 7.63 -4.64 -4.55
CA LEU A 471 7.11 -3.77 -5.62
C LEU A 471 7.31 -2.29 -5.25
N SER A 472 6.99 -1.94 -4.00
CA SER A 472 7.21 -0.59 -3.46
C SER A 472 8.68 -0.16 -3.54
N LEU A 473 9.62 -1.01 -3.10
CA LEU A 473 11.06 -0.75 -3.17
C LEU A 473 11.58 -0.63 -4.61
N MET A 474 11.12 -1.48 -5.54
CA MET A 474 11.52 -1.41 -6.96
C MET A 474 10.95 -0.17 -7.66
N GLU A 475 9.73 0.22 -7.35
CA GLU A 475 9.09 1.42 -7.93
C GLU A 475 9.76 2.71 -7.43
N SER A 476 10.02 2.78 -6.13
CA SER A 476 10.59 3.96 -5.46
C SER A 476 12.09 4.18 -5.70
N ASP A 477 12.79 3.20 -6.28
CA ASP A 477 14.23 3.25 -6.51
C ASP A 477 14.68 4.50 -7.33
N PRO A 478 15.49 5.40 -6.75
CA PRO A 478 15.96 6.60 -7.44
C PRO A 478 17.22 6.36 -8.28
N THR A 479 17.82 5.17 -8.24
CA THR A 479 19.09 4.87 -8.91
C THR A 479 18.91 4.51 -10.38
N ASP A 480 19.84 4.94 -11.24
CA ASP A 480 19.83 4.61 -12.67
C ASP A 480 20.06 3.10 -12.89
N GLU A 481 20.87 2.47 -12.03
CA GLU A 481 21.15 1.03 -12.07
C GLU A 481 20.04 0.15 -11.49
N LEU A 482 19.05 0.73 -10.78
CA LEU A 482 17.97 0.03 -10.07
C LEU A 482 18.49 -0.95 -8.99
N LEU A 483 19.34 -0.45 -8.10
CA LEU A 483 20.04 -1.21 -7.05
C LEU A 483 19.10 -1.96 -6.09
N MET A 484 17.89 -1.46 -5.82
CA MET A 484 16.90 -2.16 -4.98
C MET A 484 16.46 -3.46 -5.66
N SER A 485 16.22 -3.43 -6.97
CA SER A 485 15.88 -4.63 -7.73
C SER A 485 17.04 -5.63 -7.73
N ILE A 486 18.29 -5.18 -7.95
CA ILE A 486 19.48 -6.06 -7.83
C ILE A 486 19.51 -6.72 -6.45
N GLY A 487 19.31 -5.93 -5.39
CA GLY A 487 19.31 -6.40 -4.01
C GLY A 487 18.22 -7.44 -3.74
N ILE A 488 16.98 -7.18 -4.13
CA ILE A 488 15.84 -8.09 -3.92
C ILE A 488 16.08 -9.43 -4.62
N PHE A 489 16.38 -9.40 -5.93
CA PHE A 489 16.58 -10.60 -6.73
C PHE A 489 17.80 -11.42 -6.30
N ASN A 490 18.93 -10.78 -6.00
CA ASN A 490 20.12 -11.49 -5.56
C ASN A 490 19.96 -12.05 -4.13
N HIS A 491 19.50 -11.25 -3.17
CA HIS A 491 19.49 -11.64 -1.76
C HIS A 491 18.44 -12.71 -1.43
N PHE A 492 17.19 -12.50 -1.86
CA PHE A 492 16.09 -13.40 -1.52
C PHE A 492 16.03 -14.58 -2.50
N PHE A 493 16.11 -14.28 -3.80
CA PHE A 493 15.88 -15.28 -4.84
C PHE A 493 17.16 -15.95 -5.35
N GLY A 494 18.33 -15.32 -5.21
CA GLY A 494 19.61 -15.87 -5.67
C GLY A 494 19.80 -15.76 -7.18
N VAL A 495 19.12 -14.82 -7.84
CA VAL A 495 19.23 -14.59 -9.28
C VAL A 495 19.84 -13.22 -9.57
N GLU A 496 20.65 -13.16 -10.62
CA GLU A 496 21.22 -11.95 -11.20
C GLU A 496 20.27 -11.38 -12.25
N THR A 497 20.35 -10.06 -12.46
CA THR A 497 19.43 -9.33 -13.35
C THR A 497 20.21 -8.42 -14.30
N THR A 498 19.70 -8.24 -15.50
CA THR A 498 20.10 -7.19 -16.45
C THR A 498 19.42 -5.87 -16.12
N ILE A 499 19.94 -4.76 -16.67
CA ILE A 499 19.28 -3.46 -16.50
C ILE A 499 17.92 -3.42 -17.22
N GLU A 500 17.79 -4.12 -18.34
CA GLU A 500 16.55 -4.27 -19.10
C GLU A 500 15.46 -4.98 -18.30
N GLU A 501 15.81 -6.11 -17.65
CA GLU A 501 14.90 -6.84 -16.76
C GLU A 501 14.47 -5.97 -15.58
N ARG A 502 15.39 -5.24 -14.94
CA ARG A 502 15.05 -4.33 -13.83
C ARG A 502 14.14 -3.17 -14.25
N GLN A 503 14.37 -2.59 -15.42
CA GLN A 503 13.49 -1.56 -15.98
C GLN A 503 12.08 -2.13 -16.20
N PHE A 504 11.98 -3.34 -16.75
CA PHE A 504 10.71 -4.03 -16.90
C PHE A 504 10.02 -4.31 -15.54
N PHE A 505 10.75 -4.80 -14.54
CA PHE A 505 10.23 -5.04 -13.19
C PHE A 505 9.67 -3.77 -12.55
N ARG A 506 10.37 -2.64 -12.71
CA ARG A 506 9.91 -1.33 -12.20
C ARG A 506 8.61 -0.88 -12.88
N GLU A 507 8.50 -0.98 -14.20
CA GLU A 507 7.27 -0.61 -14.91
C GLU A 507 6.12 -1.60 -14.63
N LEU A 508 6.40 -2.89 -14.47
CA LEU A 508 5.39 -3.88 -14.09
C LEU A 508 4.84 -3.63 -12.68
N ALA A 509 5.70 -3.30 -11.70
CA ALA A 509 5.27 -2.89 -10.37
C ALA A 509 4.35 -1.66 -10.42
N LYS A 510 4.73 -0.63 -11.20
CA LYS A 510 3.89 0.57 -11.43
C LYS A 510 2.54 0.21 -12.05
N LEU A 511 2.48 -0.71 -13.01
CA LEU A 511 1.22 -1.15 -13.64
C LEU A 511 0.30 -1.83 -12.63
N ILE A 512 0.82 -2.76 -11.82
CA ILE A 512 0.06 -3.49 -10.80
C ILE A 512 -0.46 -2.53 -9.73
N GLY A 513 0.39 -1.65 -9.18
CA GLY A 513 -0.01 -0.63 -8.21
C GLY A 513 -1.02 0.38 -8.79
N THR A 514 -0.89 0.74 -10.07
CA THR A 514 -1.87 1.59 -10.78
C THR A 514 -3.21 0.89 -10.98
N ARG A 515 -3.21 -0.40 -11.34
CA ARG A 515 -4.43 -1.21 -11.46
C ARG A 515 -5.18 -1.27 -10.13
N SER A 516 -4.47 -1.58 -9.04
CA SER A 516 -5.03 -1.61 -7.69
C SER A 516 -5.67 -0.26 -7.31
N ALA A 517 -4.92 0.84 -7.36
CA ALA A 517 -5.41 2.16 -6.98
C ALA A 517 -6.64 2.63 -7.80
N ARG A 518 -6.73 2.24 -9.07
CA ARG A 518 -7.86 2.55 -9.96
C ARG A 518 -9.11 1.73 -9.64
N LEU A 519 -8.94 0.46 -9.31
CA LEU A 519 -10.04 -0.39 -8.84
C LEU A 519 -10.52 0.05 -7.44
N SER A 520 -9.60 0.40 -6.52
CA SER A 520 -9.92 1.02 -5.22
C SER A 520 -10.80 2.28 -5.36
N ALA A 521 -10.46 3.16 -6.32
CA ALA A 521 -11.25 4.36 -6.60
C ALA A 521 -12.67 4.05 -7.10
N CYS A 522 -12.93 2.88 -7.70
CA CYS A 522 -14.27 2.50 -8.15
C CYS A 522 -15.21 2.24 -6.97
N GLY A 523 -14.74 1.60 -5.90
CA GLY A 523 -15.53 1.40 -4.68
C GLY A 523 -15.91 2.73 -4.01
N ILE A 524 -14.94 3.64 -3.85
CA ILE A 524 -15.18 5.00 -3.32
C ILE A 524 -16.19 5.74 -4.20
N ALA A 525 -16.00 5.70 -5.52
CA ALA A 525 -16.90 6.37 -6.46
C ALA A 525 -18.33 5.82 -6.40
N ALA A 526 -18.52 4.51 -6.20
CA ALA A 526 -19.86 3.94 -6.03
C ALA A 526 -20.59 4.50 -4.80
N ILE A 527 -19.91 4.62 -3.66
CA ILE A 527 -20.49 5.24 -2.44
C ILE A 527 -20.76 6.74 -2.66
N VAL A 528 -19.85 7.46 -3.35
CA VAL A 528 -20.03 8.89 -3.68
C VAL A 528 -21.24 9.12 -4.58
N SER A 529 -21.46 8.26 -5.60
CA SER A 529 -22.65 8.29 -6.46
C SER A 529 -23.91 8.01 -5.64
N LYS A 530 -23.96 6.86 -4.95
CA LYS A 530 -25.10 6.38 -4.16
C LYS A 530 -25.59 7.42 -3.15
N LYS A 531 -24.66 8.13 -2.50
CA LYS A 531 -24.97 9.13 -1.47
C LYS A 531 -25.04 10.57 -1.97
N GLY A 532 -24.88 10.80 -3.27
CA GLY A 532 -24.96 12.14 -3.87
C GLY A 532 -23.88 13.11 -3.40
N TYR A 533 -22.73 12.61 -2.91
CA TYR A 533 -21.69 13.45 -2.33
C TYR A 533 -20.91 14.29 -3.37
N LEU A 534 -21.05 13.98 -4.67
CA LEU A 534 -20.30 14.65 -5.74
C LEU A 534 -20.58 16.16 -5.86
N GLU A 535 -21.79 16.63 -5.54
CA GLU A 535 -22.13 18.04 -5.67
C GLU A 535 -21.42 18.90 -4.61
N LYS A 536 -21.47 18.48 -3.34
CA LYS A 536 -20.88 19.19 -2.21
C LYS A 536 -19.39 18.91 -2.06
N GLY A 537 -18.94 17.72 -2.46
CA GLY A 537 -17.67 17.14 -2.06
C GLY A 537 -17.76 16.40 -0.74
N CYS A 538 -16.75 15.57 -0.47
CA CYS A 538 -16.54 14.93 0.83
C CYS A 538 -15.08 14.49 0.98
N SER A 539 -14.63 14.38 2.23
CA SER A 539 -13.35 13.75 2.55
C SER A 539 -13.53 12.23 2.66
N VAL A 540 -12.49 11.49 2.28
CA VAL A 540 -12.38 10.03 2.45
C VAL A 540 -11.17 9.74 3.32
N GLY A 541 -11.38 9.19 4.51
CA GLY A 541 -10.29 8.71 5.37
C GLY A 541 -9.81 7.35 4.86
N ALA A 542 -8.55 7.23 4.47
CA ALA A 542 -7.97 5.99 3.98
C ALA A 542 -6.81 5.54 4.87
N ASP A 543 -6.89 4.30 5.35
CA ASP A 543 -5.86 3.66 6.16
C ASP A 543 -5.25 2.43 5.44
N GLY A 544 -4.20 1.87 6.03
CA GLY A 544 -3.51 0.67 5.55
C GLY A 544 -2.24 0.94 4.75
N SER A 545 -1.40 -0.10 4.67
CA SER A 545 -0.07 -0.08 4.07
C SER A 545 -0.02 0.34 2.59
N LEU A 546 -1.03 0.01 1.77
CA LEU A 546 -1.05 0.47 0.37
C LEU A 546 -1.24 1.98 0.27
N TYR A 547 -2.20 2.53 1.02
CA TYR A 547 -2.48 3.96 0.94
C TYR A 547 -1.32 4.80 1.49
N SER A 548 -0.74 4.38 2.61
CA SER A 548 0.30 5.11 3.35
C SER A 548 1.72 4.89 2.84
N LYS A 549 2.09 3.68 2.40
CA LYS A 549 3.49 3.28 2.14
C LYS A 549 3.78 2.92 0.69
N TYR A 550 2.78 2.54 -0.12
CA TYR A 550 3.03 2.20 -1.53
C TYR A 550 3.22 3.49 -2.37
N PRO A 551 4.35 3.65 -3.10
CA PRO A 551 4.72 4.88 -3.76
C PRO A 551 3.61 5.37 -4.70
N GLY A 552 3.18 6.62 -4.52
CA GLY A 552 2.20 7.27 -5.40
C GLY A 552 0.78 6.68 -5.38
N PHE A 553 0.45 5.72 -4.51
CA PHE A 553 -0.86 5.06 -4.48
C PHE A 553 -2.01 6.06 -4.28
N ALA A 554 -1.95 6.87 -3.22
CA ALA A 554 -2.94 7.93 -2.95
C ALA A 554 -3.13 8.88 -4.14
N LYS A 555 -2.04 9.29 -4.81
CA LYS A 555 -2.09 10.16 -6.00
C LYS A 555 -2.78 9.48 -7.18
N ARG A 556 -2.55 8.19 -7.41
CA ARG A 556 -3.21 7.40 -8.47
C ARG A 556 -4.69 7.22 -8.20
N LEU A 557 -5.06 6.92 -6.96
CA LEU A 557 -6.45 6.79 -6.51
C LEU A 557 -7.19 8.13 -6.69
N GLN A 558 -6.62 9.24 -6.21
CA GLN A 558 -7.18 10.58 -6.39
C GLN A 558 -7.31 10.96 -7.89
N GLY A 559 -6.33 10.61 -8.72
CA GLY A 559 -6.40 10.79 -10.17
C GLY A 559 -7.50 9.96 -10.83
N ALA A 560 -7.70 8.72 -10.38
CA ALA A 560 -8.76 7.84 -10.87
C ALA A 560 -10.16 8.37 -10.55
N LEU A 561 -10.37 8.96 -9.36
CA LEU A 561 -11.63 9.65 -9.01
C LEU A 561 -11.94 10.83 -9.96
N VAL A 562 -10.91 11.60 -10.35
CA VAL A 562 -11.04 12.68 -11.35
C VAL A 562 -11.30 12.12 -12.76
N GLU A 563 -10.75 10.96 -13.12
CA GLU A 563 -11.07 10.30 -14.40
C GLU A 563 -12.48 9.70 -14.46
N ILE A 564 -13.03 9.26 -13.32
CA ILE A 564 -14.38 8.73 -13.20
C ILE A 564 -15.40 9.86 -13.35
N PHE A 565 -15.28 10.91 -12.53
CA PHE A 565 -16.25 12.01 -12.39
C PHE A 565 -15.93 13.29 -13.17
N GLY A 566 -14.79 13.35 -13.86
CA GLY A 566 -14.26 14.59 -14.43
C GLY A 566 -13.84 15.60 -13.35
N GLU A 567 -13.94 16.90 -13.67
CA GLU A 567 -13.55 18.00 -12.77
C GLU A 567 -14.24 17.94 -11.39
N ALA A 568 -15.46 17.41 -11.31
CA ALA A 568 -16.17 17.25 -10.04
C ALA A 568 -15.47 16.28 -9.08
N GLY A 569 -14.71 15.30 -9.59
CA GLY A 569 -13.93 14.36 -8.78
C GLY A 569 -12.84 15.04 -7.94
N LYS A 570 -12.44 16.27 -8.25
CA LYS A 570 -11.51 17.07 -7.41
C LYS A 570 -12.11 17.48 -6.06
N LYS A 571 -13.44 17.38 -5.89
CA LYS A 571 -14.15 17.64 -4.63
C LYS A 571 -14.17 16.42 -3.69
N ILE A 572 -13.75 15.25 -4.18
CA ILE A 572 -13.65 14.03 -3.38
C ILE A 572 -12.18 13.88 -3.01
N THR A 573 -11.82 14.17 -1.76
CA THR A 573 -10.43 14.28 -1.31
C THR A 573 -10.05 13.16 -0.37
N THR A 574 -9.08 12.32 -0.76
CA THR A 574 -8.58 11.26 0.11
C THR A 574 -7.45 11.76 1.01
N HIS A 575 -7.46 11.37 2.28
CA HIS A 575 -6.42 11.69 3.27
C HIS A 575 -6.08 10.44 4.09
N ALA A 576 -4.93 10.46 4.80
CA ALA A 576 -4.61 9.39 5.75
C ALA A 576 -5.62 9.43 6.90
N ALA A 577 -6.18 8.28 7.27
CA ALA A 577 -7.19 8.24 8.31
C ALA A 577 -6.60 8.36 9.73
N GLU A 578 -7.49 8.68 10.67
CA GLU A 578 -7.22 8.60 12.10
C GLU A 578 -7.26 7.14 12.58
N ASP A 579 -6.72 6.87 13.77
CA ASP A 579 -6.70 5.52 14.37
C ASP A 579 -8.12 4.97 14.60
N GLY A 580 -8.61 4.18 13.64
CA GLY A 580 -9.96 3.63 13.68
C GLY A 580 -10.17 2.60 14.79
N SER A 581 -9.25 1.64 14.93
CA SER A 581 -9.43 0.53 15.87
C SER A 581 -9.11 0.88 17.32
N GLY A 582 -8.33 1.94 17.58
CA GLY A 582 -8.15 2.53 18.90
C GLY A 582 -9.14 3.68 19.16
N VAL A 583 -8.85 4.85 18.59
CA VAL A 583 -9.60 6.10 18.85
C VAL A 583 -11.04 6.02 18.38
N GLY A 584 -11.31 5.46 17.20
CA GLY A 584 -12.67 5.27 16.70
C GLY A 584 -13.54 4.40 17.60
N SER A 585 -12.95 3.33 18.15
CA SER A 585 -13.60 2.43 19.13
C SER A 585 -13.99 3.15 20.42
N ALA A 586 -13.09 3.98 20.95
CA ALA A 586 -13.34 4.82 22.10
C ALA A 586 -14.44 5.87 21.85
N ILE A 587 -14.44 6.54 20.69
CA ILE A 587 -15.48 7.52 20.33
C ILE A 587 -16.84 6.83 20.16
N ILE A 588 -16.91 5.65 19.54
CA ILE A 588 -18.15 4.88 19.41
C ILE A 588 -18.66 4.44 20.79
N ALA A 589 -17.79 4.05 21.72
CA ALA A 589 -18.16 3.80 23.10
C ALA A 589 -18.72 5.07 23.78
N ALA A 590 -18.10 6.23 23.60
CA ALA A 590 -18.58 7.52 24.13
C ALA A 590 -19.97 7.90 23.60
N MET A 591 -20.16 7.82 22.27
CA MET A 591 -21.46 8.04 21.62
C MET A 591 -22.53 7.08 22.15
N THR A 592 -22.16 5.80 22.35
CA THR A 592 -23.08 4.76 22.85
C THR A 592 -23.47 4.98 24.32
N VAL A 593 -22.53 5.34 25.20
CA VAL A 593 -22.83 5.70 26.61
C VAL A 593 -23.81 6.86 26.64
N LYS A 594 -23.53 7.94 25.91
CA LYS A 594 -24.39 9.13 25.86
C LYS A 594 -25.78 8.79 25.36
N ARG A 595 -25.88 8.09 24.21
CA ARG A 595 -27.14 7.65 23.60
C ARG A 595 -27.98 6.79 24.57
N LYS A 596 -27.37 5.79 25.22
CA LYS A 596 -28.08 4.92 26.19
C LYS A 596 -28.50 5.70 27.44
N ALA A 597 -27.71 6.67 27.91
CA ALA A 597 -28.08 7.55 29.03
C ALA A 597 -29.23 8.52 28.69
N GLU A 598 -29.34 8.95 27.43
CA GLU A 598 -30.47 9.75 26.91
C GLU A 598 -31.74 8.91 26.65
N GLY A 599 -31.70 7.59 26.87
CA GLY A 599 -32.83 6.69 26.69
C GLY A 599 -33.11 6.30 25.22
N ILE A 600 -32.17 6.56 24.32
CA ILE A 600 -32.34 6.40 22.87
C ILE A 600 -31.84 5.00 22.44
N TYR A 601 -32.74 4.19 21.87
CA TYR A 601 -32.43 2.84 21.33
C TYR A 601 -31.66 1.94 22.32
N VAL A 602 -32.02 1.94 23.62
CA VAL A 602 -31.20 1.37 24.71
C VAL A 602 -30.83 -0.11 24.52
N ASP A 603 -31.75 -0.88 23.94
CA ASP A 603 -31.61 -2.32 23.66
C ASP A 603 -30.75 -2.64 22.42
N TYR A 604 -30.36 -1.62 21.66
CA TYR A 604 -29.56 -1.68 20.43
C TYR A 604 -28.16 -1.06 20.60
#